data_AF-A0A414CSZ0-F1
#
_entry.id   AF-A0A414CSZ0-F1
#
_cell.length_a   1.000
_cell.length_b   1.000
_cell.length_c   1.000
_cell.angle_alpha   90.00
_cell.angle_beta   90.00
_cell.angle_gamma   90.00
#
_symmetry.space_group_name_H-M   'P 1'
#
loop_
_entity.id
_entity.type
_entity.pdbx_description
1 polymer ?
#
loop_
_entity_poly.entity_id
_entity_poly.type
_entity_poly.pdbx_seq_one_letter_code
_entity_poly.pdbx_strand_id
1 'polypeptide(L)' 'MFVYDALGRAQKVQYPDGREVSYTYGKAGERKSMTYPDGKTVFYGYDD' A
#
# COMPACT_ATOMS: atom_id res chain seq x y z
N MET A 1 -13.52 2.05 1.45
CA MET A 1 -13.08 3.19 0.61
C MET A 1 -11.73 2.88 0.00
N PHE A 2 -11.52 3.22 -1.27
CA PHE A 2 -10.24 3.05 -1.96
C PHE A 2 -9.65 4.42 -2.25
N VAL A 3 -8.39 4.63 -1.90
CA VAL A 3 -7.62 5.82 -2.24
C VAL A 3 -6.60 5.40 -3.28
N TYR A 4 -6.57 6.11 -4.39
CA TYR A 4 -5.64 5.87 -5.48
C TYR A 4 -4.69 7.04 -5.63
N ASP A 5 -3.47 6.77 -6.09
CA ASP A 5 -2.56 7.81 -6.52
C ASP A 5 -2.87 8.32 -7.93
N ALA A 6 -2.10 9.30 -8.41
CA ALA A 6 -2.25 9.90 -9.73
C ALA A 6 -2.06 8.90 -10.90
N LEU A 7 -1.50 7.72 -10.63
CA LEU A 7 -1.29 6.65 -11.61
C LEU A 7 -2.38 5.57 -11.51
N GLY A 8 -3.42 5.78 -10.70
CA GLY A 8 -4.52 4.83 -10.52
C GLY A 8 -4.17 3.63 -9.64
N ARG A 9 -3.08 3.69 -8.85
CA ARG A 9 -2.66 2.59 -7.98
C ARG A 9 -3.19 2.79 -6.57
N ALA A 10 -3.64 1.72 -5.92
CA ALA A 10 -4.26 1.81 -4.61
C ALA A 10 -3.24 2.17 -3.53
N GLN A 11 -3.29 3.38 -2.99
CA GLN A 11 -2.50 3.80 -1.82
C GLN A 11 -3.09 3.30 -0.50
N LYS A 12 -4.42 3.21 -0.43
CA LYS A 12 -5.10 2.85 0.82
C LYS A 12 -6.42 2.17 0.52
N VAL A 13 -6.67 1.06 1.20
CA VAL A 13 -7.87 0.25 1.08
C VAL A 13 -8.46 0.11 2.46
N GLN A 14 -9.61 0.75 2.66
CA GLN A 14 -10.38 0.64 3.89
C GLN A 14 -11.57 -0.30 3.65
N TYR A 15 -11.59 -1.38 4.41
CA TYR A 15 -12.63 -2.41 4.38
C TYR A 15 -13.83 -1.97 5.24
N PRO A 16 -15.04 -2.49 4.96
CA PRO A 16 -16.24 -2.14 5.69
C PRO A 16 -16.23 -2.62 7.16
N ASP A 17 -15.35 -3.57 7.51
CA ASP A 17 -15.11 -4.02 8.88
C ASP A 17 -14.19 -3.08 9.68
N GLY A 18 -13.80 -1.93 9.11
CA GLY A 18 -12.91 -0.95 9.72
C GLY A 18 -11.43 -1.25 9.55
N ARG A 19 -11.06 -2.38 8.94
CA ARG A 19 -9.67 -2.71 8.65
C ARG A 19 -9.14 -1.84 7.52
N GLU A 20 -7.86 -1.50 7.61
CA GLU A 20 -7.19 -0.67 6.61
C GLU A 20 -5.87 -1.27 6.19
N VAL A 21 -5.65 -1.32 4.88
CA VAL A 21 -4.38 -1.69 4.28
C VAL A 21 -3.83 -0.50 3.53
N SER A 22 -2.58 -0.14 3.79
CA SER A 22 -1.90 0.96 3.12
C SER A 22 -0.74 0.44 2.27
N TYR A 23 -0.47 1.11 1.15
CA TYR A 23 0.58 0.75 0.22
C TYR A 23 1.40 1.98 -0.13
N THR A 24 2.71 1.81 -0.23
CA THR A 24 3.61 2.85 -0.75
C THR A 24 4.25 2.38 -2.04
N TYR A 25 4.39 3.32 -2.98
CA TYR A 25 5.01 3.09 -4.26
C TYR A 25 6.21 4.02 -4.42
N GLY A 26 7.28 3.53 -5.02
CA GLY A 26 8.42 4.35 -5.39
C GLY A 26 8.23 5.06 -6.72
N LYS A 27 9.30 5.73 -7.18
CA LYS A 27 9.23 6.64 -8.33
C LYS A 27 9.05 5.90 -9.66
N ALA A 28 9.59 4.68 -9.80
CA ALA A 28 9.37 3.86 -10.99
C ALA A 28 8.07 3.04 -10.90
N GLY A 29 7.38 3.13 -9.76
CA GLY A 29 6.10 2.51 -9.51
C GLY A 29 6.14 1.10 -8.94
N GLU A 30 7.32 0.67 -8.55
CA GLU A 30 7.54 -0.46 -7.67
C GLU A 30 6.82 -0.24 -6.33
N ARG A 31 6.14 -1.28 -5.84
CA ARG A 31 5.58 -1.25 -4.50
C ARG A 31 6.74 -1.34 -3.50
N LYS A 32 6.88 -0.35 -2.61
CA LYS A 32 7.94 -0.31 -1.59
C LYS A 32 7.50 -0.90 -0.26
N SER A 33 6.26 -0.66 0.14
CA SER A 33 5.73 -1.24 1.37
C SER A 33 4.23 -1.53 1.30
N MET A 34 3.81 -2.43 2.17
CA MET A 34 2.41 -2.74 2.46
C MET A 34 2.24 -2.82 3.96
N THR A 35 1.36 -1.99 4.52
CA THR A 35 0.99 -2.00 5.93
C THR A 35 -0.39 -2.62 6.09
N TYR A 36 -0.47 -3.67 6.89
CA TYR A 36 -1.68 -4.40 7.22
C TYR A 36 -2.43 -3.77 8.40
N PRO A 37 -3.72 -4.13 8.59
CA PRO A 37 -4.55 -3.57 9.66
C PRO A 37 -4.07 -3.97 11.05
N ASP A 38 -3.29 -5.05 11.16
CA ASP A 38 -2.68 -5.53 12.39
C ASP A 38 -1.37 -4.78 12.74
N GLY A 39 -1.03 -3.74 11.97
CA GLY A 39 0.18 -2.93 12.14
C GLY A 39 1.42 -3.55 11.50
N LYS A 40 1.36 -4.77 10.96
CA LYS A 40 2.49 -5.37 10.27
C LYS A 40 2.79 -4.60 8.99
N THR A 41 4.06 -4.27 8.79
CA THR A 41 4.52 -3.66 7.54
C THR A 41 5.49 -4.58 6.84
N VAL A 42 5.18 -4.91 5.59
CA VAL A 42 6.06 -5.66 4.69
C VAL A 42 6.74 -4.66 3.78
N PHE A 43 8.07 -4.69 3.78
CA PHE A 43 8.89 -3.90 2.87
C PHE A 43 9.35 -4.80 1.71
N TYR A 44 9.16 -4.30 0.50
CA TYR A 44 9.63 -4.93 -0.71
C TYR A 44 10.95 -4.26 -1.08
N GLY A 45 12.06 -4.86 -0.63
CA GLY A 45 13.37 -4.56 -1.18
C GLY A 45 13.50 -5.33 -2.49
N TYR A 46 13.61 -4.62 -3.61
CA TYR A 46 14.20 -5.21 -4.81
C TYR A 46 15.71 -5.14 -4.58
N ASP A 47 16.34 -6.28 -4.29
CA ASP A 47 17.77 -6.45 -4.49
C ASP A 47 17.99 -6.40 -6.02
N ASP A 48 18.90 -5.53 -6.45
CA ASP A 48 19.31 -5.32 -7.84
C ASP A 48 20.27 -6.41 -8.31
#